data_AF-X1AKJ5-F1
#
_entry.id   AF-X1AKJ5-F1
#
_cell.length_a   1.000
_cell.length_b   1.000
_cell.length_c   1.000
_cell.angle_alpha   90.00
_cell.angle_beta   90.00
_cell.angle_gamma   90.00
#
_symmetry.space_group_name_H-M   'P 1'
#
loop_
_entity.id
_entity.type
_entity.pdbx_description
1 polymer ?
#
loop_
_entity_poly.entity_id
_entity_poly.type
_entity_poly.pdbx_seq_one_letter_code
_entity_poly.pdbx_strand_id
1 'polypeptide(L)'
;MVDLEDRTIMFTINRDTLFSFSPFTKFFGYDAVQIEGIELTNEVVNELGQIVTNRPYLVIAKLNMQSDTFRLVFTTFPLIHIMTLEEIQDEPKILSRIEMQYCPDSIVEISLSTFNTFAGIEIRGGSSSTYDKKSYGIKLWRDESASEYAASLLGMRFGEDWILDAMFIDELRMRNKLSFELWEKLSSIPEEDMRNDVTPGIHCKYVELFLNNRYIGLYCLNEKLDKRLLQFKHNQFELGGVLYKAITWA
;
A
#
# COMPACT_ATOMS: atom_id res chain seq x y z
N MET A 1 -4.91 -8.44 -7.06
CA MET A 1 -5.18 -9.11 -5.75
C MET A 1 -6.60 -9.64 -5.73
N VAL A 2 -6.89 -10.65 -4.92
CA VAL A 2 -8.21 -11.33 -4.90
C VAL A 2 -8.78 -11.36 -3.49
N ASP A 3 -10.00 -10.85 -3.35
CA ASP A 3 -10.91 -11.09 -2.25
C ASP A 3 -11.66 -12.40 -2.52
N LEU A 4 -11.43 -13.42 -1.71
CA LEU A 4 -12.03 -14.74 -1.89
C LEU A 4 -13.47 -14.82 -1.37
N GLU A 5 -13.82 -14.00 -0.37
CA GLU A 5 -15.16 -13.97 0.23
C GLU A 5 -16.15 -13.30 -0.73
N ASP A 6 -15.79 -12.12 -1.23
CA ASP A 6 -16.60 -11.34 -2.16
C ASP A 6 -16.38 -11.70 -3.64
N ARG A 7 -15.50 -12.68 -3.92
CA ARG A 7 -15.06 -13.08 -5.27
C ARG A 7 -14.68 -11.88 -6.13
N THR A 8 -13.97 -10.93 -5.52
CA THR A 8 -13.60 -9.66 -6.16
C THR A 8 -12.11 -9.62 -6.44
N ILE A 9 -11.76 -9.42 -7.70
CA ILE A 9 -10.39 -9.22 -8.16
C ILE A 9 -10.18 -7.72 -8.24
N MET A 10 -9.19 -7.20 -7.53
CA MET A 10 -8.78 -5.80 -7.65
C MET A 10 -7.46 -5.70 -8.40
N PHE A 11 -7.39 -4.78 -9.35
CA PHE A 11 -6.24 -4.59 -10.23
C PHE A 11 -5.83 -3.12 -10.25
N THR A 12 -4.55 -2.84 -9.95
CA THR A 12 -4.01 -1.48 -10.05
C THR A 12 -3.52 -1.20 -11.47
N ILE A 13 -3.81 0.01 -11.94
CA ILE A 13 -3.58 0.45 -13.32
C ILE A 13 -3.10 1.91 -13.28
N ASN A 14 -2.21 2.28 -14.21
CA ASN A 14 -1.79 3.66 -14.40
C ASN A 14 -2.96 4.50 -14.96
N ARG A 15 -3.06 5.77 -14.57
CA ARG A 15 -4.09 6.69 -15.06
C ARG A 15 -4.10 6.85 -16.58
N ASP A 16 -2.94 6.78 -17.21
CA ASP A 16 -2.80 7.00 -18.65
C ASP A 16 -3.41 5.87 -19.49
N THR A 17 -3.55 4.66 -18.93
CA THR A 17 -4.14 3.51 -19.62
C THR A 17 -5.65 3.41 -19.43
N LEU A 18 -6.28 4.31 -18.67
CA LEU A 18 -7.74 4.31 -18.46
C LEU A 18 -8.53 4.57 -19.73
N PHE A 19 -7.97 5.32 -20.69
CA PHE A 19 -8.66 5.64 -21.95
C PHE A 19 -8.55 4.51 -22.99
N SER A 20 -7.56 3.63 -22.85
CA SER A 20 -7.32 2.52 -23.76
C SER A 20 -6.53 1.42 -23.04
N PHE A 21 -7.23 0.41 -22.56
CA PHE A 21 -6.66 -0.72 -21.85
C PHE A 21 -6.66 -1.98 -22.72
N SER A 22 -5.45 -2.49 -22.98
CA SER A 22 -5.27 -3.70 -23.76
C SER A 22 -4.41 -4.71 -22.98
N PRO A 23 -4.98 -5.48 -22.04
CA PRO A 23 -4.23 -6.43 -21.24
C PRO A 23 -3.82 -7.65 -22.07
N PHE A 24 -2.61 -8.15 -21.80
CA PHE A 24 -2.27 -9.53 -22.12
C PHE A 24 -3.03 -10.45 -21.16
N THR A 25 -3.82 -11.38 -21.71
CA THR A 25 -4.64 -12.28 -20.90
C THR A 25 -4.13 -13.70 -21.02
N LYS A 26 -3.93 -14.34 -19.87
CA LYS A 26 -3.61 -15.75 -19.78
C LYS A 26 -4.51 -16.39 -18.74
N PHE A 27 -5.27 -17.40 -19.14
CA PHE A 27 -6.09 -18.18 -18.23
C PHE A 27 -5.76 -19.67 -18.36
N PHE A 28 -5.80 -20.35 -17.22
CA PHE A 28 -5.54 -21.78 -17.08
C PHE A 28 -6.78 -22.46 -16.49
N GLY A 29 -7.11 -23.65 -16.98
CA GLY A 29 -8.20 -24.45 -16.43
C GLY A 29 -9.61 -23.93 -16.77
N TYR A 30 -9.74 -22.96 -17.67
CA TYR A 30 -11.01 -22.49 -18.22
C TYR A 30 -10.95 -22.51 -19.75
N ASP A 31 -12.07 -22.86 -20.38
CA ASP A 31 -12.20 -22.92 -21.84
C ASP A 31 -12.41 -21.52 -22.44
N ALA A 32 -13.11 -20.66 -21.70
CA ALA A 32 -13.41 -19.29 -22.12
C ALA A 32 -13.52 -18.35 -20.90
N VAL A 33 -13.07 -17.12 -21.06
CA VAL A 33 -13.24 -16.05 -20.07
C VAL A 33 -13.82 -14.83 -20.78
N GLN A 34 -14.80 -14.18 -20.17
CA GLN A 34 -15.38 -12.95 -20.68
C GLN A 34 -15.39 -11.85 -19.61
N ILE A 35 -15.20 -10.60 -20.02
CA ILE A 35 -15.31 -9.41 -19.18
C ILE A 35 -16.41 -8.53 -19.77
N GLU A 36 -17.47 -8.25 -19.01
CA GLU A 36 -18.63 -7.46 -19.47
C GLU A 36 -19.24 -7.99 -20.80
N GLY A 37 -19.20 -9.31 -21.01
CA GLY A 37 -19.67 -9.95 -22.24
C GLY A 37 -18.71 -9.90 -23.42
N ILE A 38 -17.55 -9.26 -23.29
CA ILE A 38 -16.45 -9.32 -24.26
C ILE A 38 -15.65 -10.59 -24.00
N GLU A 39 -15.66 -11.53 -24.95
CA GLU A 39 -14.89 -12.77 -24.86
C GLU A 39 -13.39 -12.51 -25.08
N LEU A 40 -12.57 -13.03 -24.19
CA LEU A 40 -11.12 -12.89 -24.23
C LEU A 40 -10.50 -14.05 -25.00
N THR A 41 -9.51 -13.74 -25.83
CA THR A 41 -8.65 -14.74 -26.46
C THR A 41 -7.47 -15.06 -25.55
N ASN A 42 -7.18 -16.35 -25.34
CA ASN A 42 -6.09 -16.78 -24.46
C ASN A 42 -4.72 -16.51 -25.07
N GLU A 43 -3.73 -16.20 -24.22
CA GLU A 43 -2.32 -15.96 -24.57
C GLU A 43 -2.09 -14.85 -25.62
N VAL A 44 -2.99 -13.87 -25.69
CA VAL A 44 -2.85 -12.68 -26.55
C VAL A 44 -3.22 -11.40 -25.80
N VAL A 45 -2.91 -10.26 -26.43
CA VAL A 45 -3.38 -8.94 -26.00
C VAL A 45 -4.82 -8.76 -26.47
N ASN A 46 -5.72 -8.43 -25.55
CA ASN A 46 -7.14 -8.18 -25.83
C ASN A 46 -7.44 -6.69 -25.67
N GLU A 47 -8.16 -6.11 -26.63
CA GLU A 47 -8.56 -4.70 -26.60
C GLU A 47 -9.85 -4.55 -25.75
N LEU A 48 -9.74 -4.05 -24.52
CA LEU A 48 -10.89 -3.78 -23.66
C LEU A 48 -11.37 -2.33 -23.74
N GLY A 49 -10.56 -1.44 -24.32
CA GLY A 49 -10.91 -0.04 -24.52
C GLY A 49 -10.92 0.74 -23.20
N GLN A 50 -11.92 1.60 -23.01
CA GLN A 50 -11.96 2.49 -21.85
C GLN A 50 -12.32 1.76 -20.55
N ILE A 51 -11.55 2.05 -19.50
CA ILE A 51 -11.74 1.53 -18.15
C ILE A 51 -12.13 2.66 -17.19
N VAL A 52 -13.07 2.35 -16.30
CA VAL A 52 -13.55 3.22 -15.23
C VAL A 52 -13.10 2.60 -13.91
N THR A 53 -12.34 3.35 -13.12
CA THR A 53 -11.89 2.89 -11.80
C THR A 53 -13.05 2.81 -10.82
N ASN A 54 -12.90 1.97 -9.80
CA ASN A 54 -13.89 1.74 -8.73
C ASN A 54 -15.28 1.29 -9.22
N ARG A 55 -15.37 0.81 -10.46
CA ARG A 55 -16.54 0.14 -11.03
C ARG A 55 -16.29 -1.36 -11.07
N PRO A 56 -17.22 -2.21 -10.61
CA PRO A 56 -17.12 -3.65 -10.81
C PRO A 56 -17.47 -4.02 -12.26
N TYR A 57 -16.57 -4.78 -12.88
CA TYR A 57 -16.74 -5.43 -14.18
C TYR A 57 -17.06 -6.91 -13.93
N LEU A 58 -18.10 -7.43 -14.57
CA LEU A 58 -18.47 -8.83 -14.46
C LEU A 58 -17.49 -9.70 -15.25
N VAL A 59 -16.82 -10.62 -14.56
CA VAL A 59 -15.96 -11.64 -15.17
C VAL A 59 -16.64 -12.98 -15.07
N ILE A 60 -16.81 -13.67 -16.19
CA ILE A 60 -17.36 -15.02 -16.23
C ILE A 60 -16.31 -15.93 -16.86
N ALA A 61 -15.89 -16.94 -16.10
CA ALA A 61 -14.96 -17.98 -16.55
C ALA A 61 -15.73 -19.29 -16.71
N LYS A 62 -15.64 -19.94 -17.87
CA LYS A 62 -16.38 -21.16 -18.20
C LYS A 62 -15.43 -22.35 -18.27
N LEU A 63 -15.86 -23.47 -17.69
CA LEU A 63 -15.21 -24.77 -17.80
C LEU A 63 -16.28 -25.82 -18.06
N ASN A 64 -16.29 -26.41 -19.25
CA ASN A 64 -17.34 -27.31 -19.73
C ASN A 64 -18.75 -26.69 -19.60
N MET A 65 -19.60 -27.27 -18.74
CA MET A 65 -20.97 -26.82 -18.44
C MET A 65 -21.06 -25.92 -17.20
N GLN A 66 -19.94 -25.66 -16.51
CA GLN A 66 -19.89 -24.84 -15.30
C GLN A 66 -19.35 -23.45 -15.61
N SER A 67 -19.77 -22.47 -14.82
CA SER A 67 -19.29 -21.10 -14.90
C SER A 67 -19.01 -20.52 -13.52
N ASP A 68 -17.83 -19.96 -13.36
CA ASP A 68 -17.48 -19.14 -12.21
C ASP A 68 -17.67 -17.66 -12.54
N THR A 69 -18.12 -16.90 -11.55
CA THR A 69 -18.35 -15.47 -11.68
C THR A 69 -17.53 -14.71 -10.65
N PHE A 70 -16.86 -13.66 -11.12
CA PHE A 70 -16.04 -12.76 -10.31
C PHE A 70 -16.37 -11.30 -10.65
N ARG A 71 -16.01 -10.39 -9.75
CA ARG A 71 -16.04 -8.95 -10.00
C ARG A 71 -14.61 -8.45 -10.19
N LEU A 72 -14.30 -7.82 -11.30
CA LEU A 72 -13.01 -7.15 -11.52
C LEU A 72 -13.18 -5.65 -11.24
N VAL A 73 -12.39 -5.10 -10.33
CA VAL A 73 -12.39 -3.68 -9.97
C VAL A 73 -11.02 -3.10 -10.26
N PHE A 74 -10.99 -2.01 -11.02
CA PHE A 74 -9.76 -1.30 -11.34
C PHE A 74 -9.53 -0.15 -10.36
N THR A 75 -8.28 0.06 -9.95
CA THR A 75 -7.86 1.17 -9.10
C THR A 75 -6.61 1.82 -9.65
N THR A 76 -6.34 3.06 -9.24
CA THR A 76 -5.05 3.73 -9.49
C THR A 76 -4.20 3.82 -8.23
N PHE A 77 -4.69 3.28 -7.11
CA PHE A 77 -3.93 3.22 -5.88
C PHE A 77 -3.09 1.94 -5.82
N PRO A 78 -1.88 2.02 -5.25
CA PRO A 78 -1.12 0.84 -4.87
C PRO A 78 -1.95 -0.13 -4.05
N LEU A 79 -1.84 -1.41 -4.38
CA LEU A 79 -2.44 -2.48 -3.61
C LEU A 79 -1.39 -3.09 -2.70
N ILE A 80 -1.74 -3.33 -1.44
CA ILE A 80 -0.91 -4.06 -0.47
C ILE A 80 -1.69 -5.29 -0.02
N HIS A 81 -1.08 -6.46 -0.11
CA HIS A 81 -1.60 -7.72 0.42
C HIS A 81 -0.70 -8.20 1.54
N ILE A 82 -1.28 -8.29 2.73
CA ILE A 82 -0.65 -8.82 3.92
C ILE A 82 -1.21 -10.21 4.17
N MET A 83 -0.31 -11.18 4.34
CA MET A 83 -0.63 -12.55 4.70
C MET A 83 0.04 -12.88 6.02
N THR A 84 -0.72 -13.39 6.97
CA THR A 84 -0.23 -13.86 8.26
C THR A 84 -1.06 -15.03 8.77
N LEU A 85 -0.44 -15.91 9.56
CA LEU A 85 -1.07 -17.09 10.14
C LEU A 85 -1.67 -16.82 11.52
N GLU A 86 -1.20 -15.77 12.19
CA GLU A 86 -1.56 -15.46 13.56
C GLU A 86 -2.49 -14.23 13.62
N GLU A 87 -3.25 -14.12 14.71
CA GLU A 87 -4.06 -12.92 14.96
C GLU A 87 -3.15 -11.74 15.30
N ILE A 88 -3.37 -10.61 14.64
CA ILE A 88 -2.57 -9.41 14.84
C ILE A 88 -3.01 -8.74 16.16
N GLN A 89 -2.08 -8.63 17.12
CA GLN A 89 -2.25 -7.94 18.41
C GLN A 89 -1.52 -6.59 18.40
N ASP A 90 -1.66 -5.74 19.45
CA ASP A 90 -0.99 -4.43 19.55
C ASP A 90 0.53 -4.53 19.70
N GLU A 91 1.00 -5.47 20.52
CA GLU A 91 2.39 -5.91 20.63
C GLU A 91 2.36 -7.37 21.17
N PRO A 92 3.32 -8.24 20.83
CA PRO A 92 4.44 -8.00 19.91
C PRO A 92 4.03 -8.11 18.44
N LYS A 93 4.90 -7.60 17.57
CA LYS A 93 4.80 -7.84 16.11
C LYS A 93 4.90 -9.32 15.80
N ILE A 94 3.99 -9.80 14.95
CA ILE A 94 3.98 -11.17 14.43
C ILE A 94 4.48 -11.20 12.98
N LEU A 95 4.94 -12.37 12.55
CA LEU A 95 5.42 -12.57 11.18
C LEU A 95 4.28 -12.42 10.16
N SER A 96 4.58 -11.72 9.07
CA SER A 96 3.71 -11.59 7.91
C SER A 96 4.52 -11.54 6.62
N ARG A 97 3.86 -11.84 5.50
CA ARG A 97 4.36 -11.57 4.15
C ARG A 97 3.59 -10.41 3.56
N ILE A 98 4.30 -9.45 2.99
CA ILE A 98 3.73 -8.31 2.29
C ILE A 98 4.06 -8.42 0.80
N GLU A 99 3.02 -8.35 -0.03
CA GLU A 99 3.11 -8.15 -1.47
C GLU A 99 2.45 -6.82 -1.82
N MET A 100 3.18 -5.93 -2.47
CA MET A 100 2.67 -4.65 -2.94
C MET A 100 2.72 -4.61 -4.46
N GLN A 101 1.63 -4.17 -5.08
CA GLN A 101 1.50 -3.97 -6.52
C GLN A 101 1.20 -2.49 -6.77
N TYR A 102 1.95 -1.83 -7.64
CA TYR A 102 1.79 -0.41 -7.92
C TYR A 102 2.28 -0.04 -9.32
N CYS A 103 1.75 1.06 -9.85
CA CYS A 103 2.27 1.68 -11.07
C CYS A 103 3.10 2.90 -10.67
N PRO A 104 4.42 2.89 -10.91
CA PRO A 104 5.25 4.07 -10.62
C PRO A 104 4.88 5.22 -11.57
N ASP A 105 5.01 6.45 -11.09
CA ASP A 105 4.77 7.68 -11.88
C ASP A 105 5.89 7.97 -12.91
N SER A 106 6.63 6.95 -13.35
CA SER A 106 7.74 7.09 -14.29
C SER A 106 7.25 7.16 -15.73
N ILE A 107 7.67 8.20 -16.45
CA ILE A 107 7.34 8.46 -17.86
C ILE A 107 7.92 7.37 -18.78
N VAL A 108 8.95 6.65 -18.33
CA VAL A 108 9.75 5.75 -19.19
C VAL A 108 9.20 4.33 -19.23
N GLU A 109 8.50 3.88 -18.18
CA GLU A 109 8.01 2.51 -18.07
C GLU A 109 6.65 2.48 -17.36
N ILE A 110 5.58 2.45 -18.15
CA ILE A 110 4.21 2.24 -17.67
C ILE A 110 4.02 0.74 -17.44
N SER A 111 4.75 0.19 -16.46
CA SER A 111 4.68 -1.23 -16.12
C SER A 111 4.25 -1.41 -14.68
N LEU A 112 3.46 -2.47 -14.44
CA LEU A 112 3.08 -2.87 -13.09
C LEU A 112 4.33 -3.32 -12.34
N SER A 113 4.65 -2.60 -11.26
CA SER A 113 5.75 -2.94 -10.36
C SER A 113 5.25 -3.73 -9.16
N THR A 114 6.11 -4.62 -8.66
CA THR A 114 5.82 -5.42 -7.46
C THR A 114 6.94 -5.32 -6.44
N PHE A 115 6.57 -5.26 -5.16
CA PHE A 115 7.51 -5.33 -4.04
C PHE A 115 7.04 -6.43 -3.07
N ASN A 116 7.94 -7.37 -2.75
CA ASN A 116 7.65 -8.52 -1.90
C ASN A 116 8.63 -8.57 -0.74
N THR A 117 8.14 -8.82 0.48
CA THR A 117 8.98 -8.88 1.67
C THR A 117 8.33 -9.63 2.83
N PHE A 118 9.14 -10.01 3.81
CA PHE A 118 8.66 -10.38 5.14
C PHE A 118 8.52 -9.12 6.00
N ALA A 119 7.61 -9.14 6.96
CA ALA A 119 7.45 -8.04 7.89
C ALA A 119 6.87 -8.48 9.23
N GLY A 120 7.27 -7.79 10.28
CA GLY A 120 6.53 -7.76 11.54
C GLY A 120 5.31 -6.87 11.40
N ILE A 121 4.14 -7.37 11.79
CA ILE A 121 2.89 -6.60 11.83
C ILE A 121 2.28 -6.61 13.23
N GLU A 122 1.71 -5.48 13.61
CA GLU A 122 0.93 -5.29 14.83
C GLU A 122 -0.22 -4.31 14.60
N ILE A 123 -1.24 -4.37 15.45
CA ILE A 123 -2.21 -3.28 15.64
C ILE A 123 -1.45 -2.12 16.28
N ARG A 124 -1.86 -0.89 15.99
CA ARG A 124 -1.28 0.28 16.66
C ARG A 124 -2.29 1.36 16.99
N GLY A 125 -1.87 2.19 17.94
CA GLY A 125 -2.51 3.44 18.31
C GLY A 125 -3.27 3.32 19.63
N GLY A 126 -3.43 4.45 20.32
CA GLY A 126 -4.06 4.48 21.64
C GLY A 126 -5.56 4.19 21.56
N SER A 127 -6.39 5.22 21.46
CA SER A 127 -7.84 5.04 21.28
C SER A 127 -8.20 4.39 19.93
N SER A 128 -7.38 4.56 18.89
CA SER A 128 -7.68 4.00 17.57
C SER A 128 -7.59 2.48 17.50
N SER A 129 -6.88 1.83 18.43
CA SER A 129 -6.81 0.37 18.49
C SER A 129 -8.16 -0.27 18.81
N THR A 130 -9.12 0.47 19.39
CA THR A 130 -10.44 -0.06 19.73
C THR A 130 -11.44 0.02 18.57
N TYR A 131 -11.13 0.73 17.47
CA TYR A 131 -12.03 0.85 16.32
C TYR A 131 -12.12 -0.43 15.49
N ASP A 132 -13.23 -0.65 14.79
CA ASP A 132 -13.42 -1.86 13.97
C ASP A 132 -12.36 -1.99 12.88
N LYS A 133 -12.00 -0.87 12.25
CA LYS A 133 -10.92 -0.81 11.28
C LYS A 133 -9.60 -0.43 11.97
N LYS A 134 -8.71 -1.40 12.11
CA LYS A 134 -7.41 -1.25 12.79
C LYS A 134 -6.39 -0.56 11.90
N SER A 135 -5.57 0.30 12.51
CA SER A 135 -4.31 0.78 11.93
C SER A 135 -3.19 -0.19 12.29
N TYR A 136 -2.20 -0.35 11.41
CA TYR A 136 -1.12 -1.31 11.59
C TYR A 136 0.26 -0.66 11.64
N GLY A 137 1.12 -1.16 12.54
CA GLY A 137 2.55 -0.93 12.53
C GLY A 137 3.24 -2.03 11.74
N ILE A 138 4.13 -1.65 10.82
CA ILE A 138 4.86 -2.59 9.96
C ILE A 138 6.36 -2.40 10.18
N LYS A 139 7.10 -3.49 10.35
CA LYS A 139 8.56 -3.50 10.38
C LYS A 139 9.12 -4.45 9.34
N LEU A 140 9.95 -3.97 8.42
CA LEU A 140 10.44 -4.78 7.30
C LEU A 140 11.52 -5.77 7.73
N TRP A 141 11.35 -7.03 7.32
CA TRP A 141 12.26 -8.14 7.62
C TRP A 141 12.76 -8.80 6.34
N ARG A 142 14.04 -9.17 6.30
CA ARG A 142 14.66 -9.84 5.15
C ARG A 142 14.15 -11.27 4.98
N ASP A 143 13.78 -11.90 6.08
CA ASP A 143 13.41 -13.31 6.18
C ASP A 143 12.53 -13.55 7.42
N GLU A 144 12.11 -14.79 7.60
CA GLU A 144 11.27 -15.26 8.70
C GLU A 144 11.94 -15.17 10.08
N SER A 145 13.26 -14.95 10.15
CA SER A 145 14.01 -14.81 11.41
C SER A 145 13.95 -13.40 12.01
N ALA A 146 13.09 -12.54 11.45
CA ALA A 146 12.90 -11.14 11.85
C ALA A 146 14.17 -10.27 11.68
N SER A 147 15.02 -10.60 10.72
CA SER A 147 16.21 -9.82 10.36
C SER A 147 15.82 -8.48 9.72
N GLU A 148 15.96 -7.38 10.45
CA GLU A 148 15.46 -6.06 10.04
C GLU A 148 16.24 -5.45 8.88
N TYR A 149 15.54 -4.71 8.02
CA TYR A 149 16.17 -3.89 6.99
C TYR A 149 15.33 -2.68 6.63
N ALA A 150 15.90 -1.74 5.89
CA ALA A 150 15.16 -0.61 5.32
C ALA A 150 15.03 -0.72 3.81
N ALA A 151 13.87 -0.29 3.32
CA ALA A 151 13.57 -0.14 1.90
C ALA A 151 12.83 1.19 1.69
N SER A 152 12.84 1.70 0.46
CA SER A 152 11.94 2.78 0.05
C SER A 152 10.63 2.17 -0.44
N LEU A 153 9.49 2.66 0.05
CA LEU A 153 8.17 2.25 -0.41
C LEU A 153 7.51 3.42 -1.16
N LEU A 154 7.04 3.19 -2.39
CA LEU A 154 6.32 4.19 -3.19
C LEU A 154 7.05 5.54 -3.36
N GLY A 155 8.38 5.49 -3.47
CA GLY A 155 9.23 6.68 -3.64
C GLY A 155 9.44 7.51 -2.36
N MET A 156 8.94 7.05 -1.22
CA MET A 156 9.20 7.65 0.10
C MET A 156 10.61 7.27 0.60
N ARG A 157 11.11 7.92 1.65
CA ARG A 157 12.48 7.69 2.13
C ARG A 157 12.69 6.25 2.61
N PHE A 158 13.96 5.83 2.67
CA PHE A 158 14.30 4.50 3.20
C PHE A 158 13.92 4.41 4.69
N GLY A 159 13.05 3.46 5.01
CA GLY A 159 12.57 3.20 6.36
C GLY A 159 12.50 1.71 6.65
N GLU A 160 12.77 1.34 7.90
CA GLU A 160 12.52 -0.03 8.40
C GLU A 160 11.11 -0.17 8.97
N ASP A 161 10.57 0.91 9.53
CA ASP A 161 9.25 0.96 10.12
C ASP A 161 8.29 1.81 9.29
N TRP A 162 7.09 1.30 9.07
CA TRP A 162 6.03 1.91 8.30
C TRP A 162 4.70 1.86 9.05
N ILE A 163 3.79 2.75 8.70
CA ILE A 163 2.46 2.83 9.32
C ILE A 163 1.40 2.71 8.25
N LEU A 164 0.45 1.80 8.45
CA LEU A 164 -0.80 1.73 7.68
C LEU A 164 -1.90 2.36 8.53
N ASP A 165 -2.22 3.63 8.28
CA ASP A 165 -3.27 4.35 8.98
C ASP A 165 -4.64 4.06 8.34
N ALA A 166 -5.55 3.50 9.14
CA ALA A 166 -6.93 3.21 8.75
C ALA A 166 -7.76 4.48 8.50
N MET A 167 -7.36 5.61 9.08
CA MET A 167 -8.08 6.89 9.00
C MET A 167 -9.56 6.77 9.42
N PHE A 168 -9.90 5.82 10.30
CA PHE A 168 -11.27 5.37 10.52
C PHE A 168 -12.24 6.47 10.98
N ILE A 169 -11.78 7.36 11.86
CA ILE A 169 -12.58 8.48 12.38
C ILE A 169 -12.62 9.70 11.43
N ASP A 170 -11.70 9.77 10.47
CA ASP A 170 -11.62 10.88 9.54
C ASP A 170 -12.55 10.62 8.36
N GLU A 171 -13.79 11.07 8.42
CA GLU A 171 -14.81 10.81 7.38
C GLU A 171 -14.34 11.08 5.94
N LEU A 172 -13.46 12.08 5.74
CA LEU A 172 -12.91 12.44 4.43
C LEU A 172 -11.61 11.69 4.08
N ARG A 173 -11.04 10.95 5.04
CA ARG A 173 -9.83 10.15 4.90
C ARG A 173 -8.64 10.96 4.35
N MET A 174 -8.51 12.22 4.73
CA MET A 174 -7.54 13.14 4.13
C MET A 174 -6.85 14.10 5.11
N ARG A 175 -7.36 14.28 6.33
CA ARG A 175 -6.90 15.33 7.25
C ARG A 175 -5.44 15.15 7.64
N ASN A 176 -5.03 13.92 8.01
CA ASN A 176 -3.64 13.63 8.37
C ASN A 176 -2.69 13.91 7.20
N LYS A 177 -2.97 13.30 6.03
CA LYS A 177 -2.16 13.48 4.83
C LYS A 177 -2.08 14.95 4.39
N LEU A 178 -3.23 15.64 4.30
CA LEU A 178 -3.27 17.05 3.92
C LEU A 178 -2.47 17.92 4.89
N SER A 179 -2.54 17.62 6.20
CA SER A 179 -1.82 18.39 7.22
C SER A 179 -0.31 18.24 7.06
N PHE A 180 0.19 17.03 6.79
CA PHE A 180 1.61 16.81 6.53
C PHE A 180 2.06 17.43 5.21
N GLU A 181 1.30 17.28 4.13
CA GLU A 181 1.60 17.92 2.84
C GLU A 181 1.58 19.46 2.93
N LEU A 182 0.67 20.03 3.73
CA LEU A 182 0.62 21.47 3.97
C LEU A 182 1.81 21.93 4.83
N TRP A 183 2.15 21.17 5.87
CA TRP A 183 3.31 21.46 6.70
C TRP A 183 4.60 21.46 5.89
N GLU A 184 4.79 20.48 5.00
CA GLU A 184 5.94 20.41 4.10
C GLU A 184 6.08 21.67 3.23
N LYS A 185 4.95 22.23 2.76
CA LYS A 185 4.93 23.45 1.93
C LYS A 185 5.13 24.75 2.72
N LEU A 186 4.69 24.78 3.97
CA LEU A 186 4.74 25.99 4.81
C LEU A 186 6.01 26.09 5.63
N SER A 187 6.57 24.95 6.03
CA SER A 187 7.74 24.93 6.90
C SER A 187 8.96 25.44 6.14
N SER A 188 9.60 26.45 6.72
CA SER A 188 10.91 26.91 6.27
C SER A 188 11.96 26.16 7.08
N ILE A 189 12.72 25.28 6.43
CA ILE A 189 13.97 24.80 7.00
C ILE A 189 15.01 25.92 6.79
N PRO A 190 15.71 26.39 7.83
CA PRO A 190 16.79 27.36 7.66
C PRO A 190 17.78 26.88 6.59
N GLU A 191 18.26 27.77 5.73
CA GLU A 191 19.13 27.41 4.59
C GLU A 191 20.41 26.67 5.03
N GLU A 192 20.86 26.88 6.26
CA GLU A 192 21.99 26.20 6.88
C GLU A 192 21.76 24.69 7.07
N ASP A 193 20.50 24.28 7.29
CA ASP A 193 20.08 22.90 7.51
C ASP A 193 19.61 22.21 6.21
N MET A 194 19.31 22.98 5.14
CA MET A 194 18.93 22.45 3.82
C MET A 194 20.05 21.64 3.13
N ARG A 195 21.30 21.75 3.60
CA ARG A 195 22.45 20.99 3.04
C ARG A 195 22.37 19.48 3.24
N ASN A 196 21.43 19.03 4.07
CA ASN A 196 21.33 17.64 4.48
C ASN A 196 20.10 16.90 3.90
N ASP A 197 19.41 17.31 2.83
CA ASP A 197 18.21 16.56 2.33
C ASP A 197 17.14 16.27 3.43
N VAL A 198 17.10 17.10 4.48
CA VAL A 198 16.13 16.94 5.56
C VAL A 198 14.79 17.47 5.06
N THR A 199 13.78 16.61 5.04
CA THR A 199 12.40 17.00 4.70
C THR A 199 11.60 17.22 5.99
N PRO A 200 10.83 18.31 6.07
CA PRO A 200 10.05 18.61 7.26
C PRO A 200 8.78 17.77 7.26
N GLY A 201 8.72 16.78 8.15
CA GLY A 201 7.53 15.95 8.36
C GLY A 201 7.69 14.52 7.83
N ILE A 202 6.57 13.90 7.50
CA ILE A 202 6.51 12.53 6.97
C ILE A 202 5.70 12.54 5.67
N HIS A 203 6.09 11.69 4.72
CA HIS A 203 5.29 11.48 3.53
C HIS A 203 4.21 10.41 3.74
N CYS A 204 3.12 10.59 2.99
CA CYS A 204 1.88 9.84 3.11
C CYS A 204 1.37 9.46 1.70
N LYS A 205 1.15 8.17 1.45
CA LYS A 205 0.59 7.66 0.18
C LYS A 205 -0.68 6.85 0.44
N TYR A 206 -1.71 7.08 -0.37
CA TYR A 206 -2.93 6.27 -0.31
C TYR A 206 -2.68 4.90 -0.90
N VAL A 207 -3.18 3.87 -0.24
CA VAL A 207 -3.03 2.46 -0.63
C VAL A 207 -4.32 1.71 -0.32
N GLU A 208 -4.57 0.63 -1.04
CA GLU A 208 -5.69 -0.27 -0.81
C GLU A 208 -5.17 -1.59 -0.23
N LEU A 209 -5.78 -2.03 0.87
CA LEU A 209 -5.22 -3.10 1.70
C LEU A 209 -6.05 -4.38 1.63
N PHE A 210 -5.36 -5.50 1.45
CA PHE A 210 -5.87 -6.86 1.60
C PHE A 210 -5.18 -7.50 2.81
N LEU A 211 -5.96 -8.10 3.70
CA LEU A 211 -5.46 -8.90 4.82
C LEU A 211 -6.03 -10.32 4.68
N ASN A 212 -5.16 -11.32 4.56
CA ASN A 212 -5.56 -12.73 4.42
C ASN A 212 -6.66 -12.96 3.37
N ASN A 213 -6.43 -12.41 2.16
CA ASN A 213 -7.34 -12.51 1.02
C ASN A 213 -8.72 -11.86 1.23
N ARG A 214 -8.80 -10.87 2.12
CA ARG A 214 -9.96 -10.01 2.29
C ARG A 214 -9.59 -8.56 2.08
N TYR A 215 -10.33 -7.86 1.25
CA TYR A 215 -10.19 -6.42 1.06
C TYR A 215 -10.71 -5.69 2.30
N ILE A 216 -9.86 -4.85 2.90
CA ILE A 216 -10.19 -4.08 4.10
C ILE A 216 -10.18 -2.56 3.86
N GLY A 217 -10.19 -2.17 2.59
CA GLY A 217 -10.43 -0.79 2.16
C GLY A 217 -9.18 0.07 2.00
N LEU A 218 -9.43 1.37 1.86
CA LEU A 218 -8.42 2.42 1.73
C LEU A 218 -7.65 2.64 3.05
N TYR A 219 -6.34 2.74 2.96
CA TYR A 219 -5.41 3.09 4.02
C TYR A 219 -4.47 4.23 3.55
N CYS A 220 -3.78 4.84 4.50
CA CYS A 220 -2.68 5.74 4.21
C CYS A 220 -1.37 5.11 4.72
N LEU A 221 -0.48 4.75 3.79
CA LEU A 221 0.88 4.34 4.11
C LEU A 221 1.69 5.57 4.45
N ASN A 222 2.22 5.62 5.66
CA ASN A 222 2.96 6.74 6.18
C ASN A 222 4.37 6.32 6.58
N GLU A 223 5.34 7.20 6.35
CA GLU A 223 6.64 7.08 6.99
C GLU A 223 6.51 7.23 8.51
N LYS A 224 7.39 6.56 9.25
CA LYS A 224 7.48 6.73 10.71
C LYS A 224 8.52 7.79 11.04
N LEU A 225 8.16 8.73 11.92
CA LEU A 225 9.12 9.68 12.48
C LEU A 225 10.19 8.92 13.28
N ASP A 226 11.45 8.99 12.82
CA ASP A 226 12.56 8.25 13.40
C ASP A 226 13.86 9.05 13.35
N LYS A 227 14.91 8.52 13.98
CA LYS A 227 16.25 9.13 14.00
C LYS A 227 16.87 9.30 12.60
N ARG A 228 16.43 8.50 11.62
CA ARG A 228 16.92 8.58 10.25
C ARG A 228 16.34 9.77 9.51
N LEU A 229 15.09 10.17 9.80
CA LEU A 229 14.53 11.42 9.26
C LEU A 229 15.42 12.61 9.63
N LEU A 230 15.85 12.64 10.90
CA LEU A 230 16.68 13.71 11.45
C LEU A 230 18.17 13.59 11.10
N GLN A 231 18.55 12.54 10.35
CA GLN A 231 19.92 12.26 9.90
C GLN A 231 20.99 12.31 11.00
N PHE A 232 20.64 11.88 12.22
CA PHE A 232 21.62 11.81 13.30
C PHE A 232 22.76 10.83 12.95
N LYS A 233 23.97 11.35 12.74
CA LYS A 233 25.17 10.52 12.53
C LYS A 233 25.65 9.95 13.86
N HIS A 234 25.87 8.64 13.89
CA HIS A 234 26.28 7.88 15.08
C HIS A 234 27.61 8.34 15.72
N ASN A 235 28.37 9.22 15.06
CA ASN A 235 29.67 9.74 15.54
C ASN A 235 29.64 11.22 15.95
N GLN A 236 28.49 11.89 15.92
CA GLN A 236 28.35 13.29 16.38
C GLN A 236 27.83 13.38 17.83
N PHE A 237 28.28 12.46 18.70
CA PHE A 237 27.90 12.45 20.12
C PHE A 237 28.43 13.63 20.94
N GLU A 238 29.26 14.52 20.37
CA GLU A 238 29.67 15.75 21.08
C GLU A 238 28.59 16.86 21.10
N LEU A 239 27.54 16.76 20.26
CA LEU A 239 26.44 17.75 20.17
C LEU A 239 25.03 17.13 20.15
N GLY A 240 24.90 15.88 20.63
CA GLY A 240 23.74 14.99 20.45
C GLY A 240 22.34 15.63 20.44
N GLY A 241 21.51 15.23 19.48
CA GLY A 241 20.10 15.61 19.40
C GLY A 241 19.19 14.61 20.12
N VAL A 242 18.11 15.11 20.71
CA VAL A 242 17.10 14.29 21.40
C VAL A 242 15.77 14.40 20.65
N LEU A 243 15.17 13.24 20.32
CA LEU A 243 13.82 13.19 19.76
C LEU A 243 12.82 13.00 20.91
N TYR A 244 11.98 14.00 21.11
CA TYR A 244 10.89 13.93 22.08
C TYR A 244 9.59 13.58 21.35
N LYS A 245 8.83 12.66 21.95
CA LYS A 245 7.46 12.38 21.56
C LYS A 245 6.56 12.68 22.74
N ALA A 246 5.59 13.56 22.55
CA ALA A 246 4.54 13.75 23.56
C ALA A 246 3.71 12.46 23.67
N ILE A 247 3.67 11.87 24.87
CA ILE A 247 2.96 10.59 25.15
C ILE A 247 1.77 10.75 26.10
N THR A 248 1.72 11.85 26.86
CA THR A 248 0.61 12.20 27.75
C THR A 248 0.50 13.71 27.86
N TRP A 249 -0.69 14.20 28.20
CA TRP A 249 -0.87 15.55 28.71
C TRP A 249 -0.30 15.62 30.14
N ALA A 250 0.44 16.68 30.46
CA ALA A 250 0.85 17.01 31.82
C ALA A 250 -0.24 17.82 32.52
#